data_AF-A0AAP9KS90-F1
#
_entry.id   AF-A0AAP9KS90-F1
#
_cell.length_a   1.000
_cell.length_b   1.000
_cell.length_c   1.000
_cell.angle_alpha   90.00
_cell.angle_beta   90.00
_cell.angle_gamma   90.00
#
_symmetry.space_group_name_H-M   'P 1'
#
loop_
_entity.id
_entity.type
_entity.pdbx_description
1 polymer ?
#
loop_
_entity_poly.entity_id
_entity_poly.type
_entity_poly.pdbx_seq_one_letter_code
_entity_poly.pdbx_strand_id
1 'polypeptide(L)'
;MVNRKIISSGEWIAYVSHDSVDGAWQFHTNQITPLSENDAVLVSLKSIVDLDHSITALADLPLGWCAWRSSKDDIWQKAQLSD
;
A
#
# COMPACT_ATOMS: atom_id res chain seq x y z
N MET A 1 0.38 -0.34 8.25
CA MET A 1 1.78 -0.85 8.26
C MET A 1 2.33 -0.79 6.85
N VAL A 2 3.61 -0.46 6.68
CA VAL A 2 4.27 -0.37 5.37
C VAL A 2 5.53 -1.22 5.37
N ASN A 3 6.05 -1.58 4.20
CA ASN A 3 7.33 -2.28 4.13
C ASN A 3 8.53 -1.29 4.13
N ARG A 4 9.59 -1.57 4.90
CA ARG A 4 10.82 -0.78 5.08
C ARG A 4 11.51 -0.46 3.77
N LYS A 5 11.49 -1.40 2.83
CA LYS A 5 12.13 -1.23 1.53
C LYS A 5 11.46 -0.18 0.65
N ILE A 6 10.19 0.16 0.92
CA ILE A 6 9.51 1.32 0.31
C ILE A 6 10.33 2.60 0.59
N ILE A 7 10.85 2.72 1.81
CA ILE A 7 11.57 3.91 2.29
C ILE A 7 13.05 3.87 1.87
N SER A 8 13.66 2.69 1.81
CA SER A 8 15.11 2.54 1.59
C SER A 8 15.53 2.30 0.14
N SER A 9 14.65 1.74 -0.72
CA SER A 9 15.00 1.39 -2.10
C SER A 9 14.36 2.30 -3.17
N GLY A 10 13.51 3.25 -2.78
CA GLY A 10 12.78 4.09 -3.75
C GLY A 10 11.74 3.31 -4.56
N GLU A 11 11.33 2.15 -4.04
CA GLU A 11 10.36 1.27 -4.68
C GLU A 11 8.94 1.87 -4.54
N TRP A 12 8.15 1.74 -5.60
CA TRP A 12 6.77 2.24 -5.65
C TRP A 12 5.79 1.25 -5.02
N ILE A 13 4.63 1.76 -4.61
CA ILE A 13 3.61 0.97 -3.91
C ILE A 13 2.73 0.24 -4.93
N ALA A 14 2.72 -1.08 -4.92
CA ALA A 14 1.95 -1.86 -5.88
C ALA A 14 0.58 -2.28 -5.37
N TYR A 15 0.42 -2.38 -4.06
CA TYR A 15 -0.80 -2.87 -3.45
C TYR A 15 -1.07 -2.17 -2.12
N VAL A 16 -2.34 -1.89 -1.86
CA VAL A 16 -2.85 -1.26 -0.65
C VAL A 16 -4.10 -2.02 -0.21
N SER A 17 -4.21 -2.35 1.07
CA SER A 17 -5.45 -2.88 1.67
C SER A 17 -5.90 -2.00 2.82
N HIS A 18 -7.22 -1.84 2.89
CA HIS A 18 -7.91 -1.20 4.00
C HIS A 18 -8.66 -2.30 4.74
N ASP A 19 -8.09 -2.72 5.87
CA ASP A 19 -8.61 -3.84 6.64
C ASP A 19 -10.01 -3.51 7.19
N SER A 20 -10.90 -4.51 7.20
CA SER A 20 -12.28 -4.34 7.65
C SER A 20 -12.46 -4.47 9.16
N VAL A 21 -11.51 -5.10 9.85
CA VAL A 21 -11.56 -5.44 11.27
C VAL A 21 -11.01 -4.28 12.11
N ASP A 22 -9.85 -3.75 11.76
CA ASP A 22 -9.18 -2.69 12.52
C ASP A 22 -9.09 -1.35 11.79
N GLY A 23 -9.51 -1.29 10.51
CA GLY A 23 -9.39 -0.09 9.68
C GLY A 23 -7.94 0.28 9.37
N ALA A 24 -7.00 -0.63 9.60
CA ALA A 24 -5.60 -0.37 9.34
C ALA A 24 -5.31 -0.40 7.84
N TRP A 25 -4.47 0.53 7.43
CA TRP A 25 -3.96 0.59 6.06
C TRP A 25 -2.69 -0.22 5.96
N GLN A 26 -2.62 -1.14 5.00
CA GLN A 26 -1.42 -1.91 4.70
C GLN A 26 -0.93 -1.59 3.29
N PHE A 27 0.36 -1.38 3.12
CA PHE A 27 0.96 -1.00 1.84
C PHE A 27 2.10 -1.95 1.49
N HIS A 28 2.07 -2.46 0.26
CA HIS A 28 2.99 -3.48 -0.27
C HIS A 28 3.63 -3.00 -1.58
N THR A 29 4.88 -3.41 -1.84
CA THR A 29 5.60 -3.15 -3.09
C THR A 29 5.38 -4.27 -4.10
N ASN A 30 5.83 -4.07 -5.35
CA ASN A 30 5.78 -5.08 -6.41
C ASN A 30 6.82 -6.20 -6.25
N GLN A 31 7.50 -6.32 -5.10
CA GLN A 31 8.56 -7.32 -4.95
C GLN A 31 7.99 -8.71 -4.64
N ILE A 32 8.45 -9.69 -5.41
CA ILE A 32 8.13 -11.12 -5.25
C ILE A 32 9.11 -11.79 -4.25
N THR A 33 10.20 -11.12 -3.87
CA THR A 33 11.14 -11.64 -2.87
C THR A 33 10.45 -11.78 -1.51
N PRO A 34 10.58 -12.93 -0.82
CA PRO A 34 10.01 -13.11 0.51
C PRO A 34 10.55 -12.05 1.45
N LEU A 35 9.66 -11.15 1.88
CA LEU A 35 9.95 -10.07 2.80
C LEU A 35 9.98 -10.68 4.20
N SER A 36 11.10 -10.57 4.91
CA SER A 36 11.16 -10.93 6.33
C SER A 36 10.23 -9.99 7.12
N GLU A 37 9.51 -10.51 8.12
CA GLU A 37 8.61 -9.72 9.00
C GLU A 37 9.32 -8.51 9.65
N ASN A 38 10.65 -8.58 9.78
CA ASN A 38 11.53 -7.53 10.30
C ASN A 38 11.65 -6.29 9.39
N ASP A 39 11.12 -6.37 8.15
CA ASP A 39 11.01 -5.26 7.21
C ASP A 39 9.64 -4.57 7.28
N ALA A 40 8.74 -4.91 8.19
CA ALA A 40 7.54 -4.10 8.40
C ALA A 40 7.88 -2.84 9.22
N VAL A 41 7.58 -1.66 8.68
CA VAL A 41 7.77 -0.36 9.34
C VAL A 41 6.41 0.32 9.46
N LEU A 42 6.20 1.01 10.56
CA LEU A 42 5.08 1.92 10.70
C LEU A 42 5.51 3.30 10.22
N VAL A 43 4.88 3.80 9.15
CA VAL A 43 5.07 5.18 8.70
C VAL A 43 3.74 5.90 8.68
N SER A 44 3.81 7.23 8.66
CA SER A 44 2.63 8.06 8.47
C SER A 44 2.13 7.98 7.03
N LEU A 45 0.81 8.06 6.84
CA LEU A 45 0.19 8.15 5.52
C LEU A 45 0.77 9.33 4.72
N LYS A 46 1.10 10.43 5.40
CA LYS A 46 1.75 11.60 4.78
C LYS A 46 3.10 11.27 4.15
N SER A 47 3.93 10.47 4.82
CA SER A 47 5.22 10.03 4.26
C SER A 47 5.05 9.15 3.03
N ILE A 48 3.99 8.35 3.00
CA ILE A 48 3.64 7.52 1.84
C ILE A 48 3.12 8.38 0.69
N VAL A 49 2.27 9.36 0.97
CA VAL A 49 1.76 10.29 -0.04
C VAL A 49 2.89 11.12 -0.63
N ASP A 50 3.86 11.56 0.16
CA ASP A 50 5.04 12.31 -0.32
C ASP A 50 5.93 11.45 -1.24
N LEU A 51 6.05 10.15 -0.93
CA LEU A 51 6.75 9.19 -1.78
C LEU A 51 5.96 8.86 -3.06
N ASP A 52 4.63 8.74 -2.94
CA ASP A 52 3.73 8.38 -4.02
C ASP A 52 2.40 9.13 -3.92
N HIS A 53 2.32 10.22 -4.69
CA HIS A 53 1.15 11.10 -4.71
C HIS A 53 -0.12 10.39 -5.20
N SER A 54 -0.01 9.27 -5.95
CA SER A 54 -1.18 8.56 -6.47
C SER A 54 -2.03 7.95 -5.36
N ILE A 55 -1.47 7.74 -4.17
CA ILE A 55 -2.17 7.21 -3.00
C ILE A 55 -3.31 8.13 -2.56
N THR A 56 -3.24 9.43 -2.89
CA THR A 56 -4.37 10.36 -2.65
C THR A 56 -5.65 9.94 -3.38
N ALA A 57 -5.56 9.24 -4.51
CA ALA A 57 -6.72 8.69 -5.22
C ALA A 57 -7.38 7.52 -4.47
N LEU A 58 -6.68 6.96 -3.48
CA LEU A 58 -7.20 5.93 -2.59
C LEU A 58 -7.77 6.50 -1.30
N ALA A 59 -7.70 7.80 -1.01
CA ALA A 59 -8.17 8.37 0.27
C ALA A 59 -9.65 8.05 0.59
N ASP A 60 -10.45 7.73 -0.43
CA ASP A 60 -11.86 7.33 -0.32
C ASP A 60 -12.07 5.79 -0.36
N LEU A 61 -11.01 4.99 -0.23
CA LEU A 61 -11.09 3.53 -0.29
C LEU A 61 -11.90 2.99 0.91
N PRO A 62 -13.03 2.28 0.67
CA PRO A 62 -13.87 1.79 1.76
C PRO A 62 -13.15 0.76 2.64
N LEU A 63 -13.66 0.53 3.85
CA LEU A 63 -13.21 -0.56 4.71
C LEU A 63 -13.49 -1.91 4.05
N GLY A 64 -12.53 -2.85 4.15
CA GLY A 64 -12.62 -4.15 3.50
C GLY A 64 -12.39 -4.09 1.99
N TRP A 65 -11.67 -3.08 1.50
CA TRP A 65 -11.29 -2.99 0.10
C TRP A 65 -9.77 -3.02 -0.05
N CYS A 66 -9.32 -3.48 -1.21
CA CYS A 66 -7.95 -3.37 -1.64
C CYS A 66 -7.84 -2.62 -2.95
N ALA A 67 -6.65 -2.08 -3.19
CA ALA A 67 -6.28 -1.43 -4.42
C ALA A 67 -4.91 -1.91 -4.89
N TRP A 68 -4.74 -2.09 -6.19
CA TRP A 68 -3.47 -2.49 -6.78
C TRP A 68 -3.24 -1.83 -8.14
N ARG A 69 -1.98 -1.77 -8.57
CA ARG A 69 -1.60 -1.27 -9.90
C ARG A 69 -0.38 -2.02 -10.41
N SER A 70 -0.28 -2.15 -11.73
CA SER A 70 0.80 -2.91 -12.38
C SER A 70 2.09 -2.10 -12.55
N SER A 71 2.00 -0.77 -12.52
CA SER A 71 3.15 0.14 -12.60
C SER A 71 2.92 1.40 -11.77
N LYS A 72 3.97 2.18 -11.54
CA LYS A 72 3.91 3.45 -10.79
C LYS A 72 2.93 4.46 -11.41
N ASP A 73 2.79 4.47 -12.73
CA ASP A 73 1.96 5.43 -13.45
C ASP A 73 0.57 4.87 -13.82
N ASP A 74 0.30 3.61 -13.48
CA ASP A 74 -0.99 2.97 -13.73
C ASP A 74 -2.08 3.45 -12.77
N ILE A 75 -3.32 3.38 -13.26
CA ILE A 75 -4.51 3.67 -12.47
C ILE A 75 -4.73 2.54 -11.47
N TRP A 76 -4.99 2.92 -10.22
CA TRP A 76 -5.39 1.99 -9.18
C TRP A 76 -6.66 1.22 -9.55
N GLN A 77 -6.51 -0.09 -9.66
CA GLN A 77 -7.63 -1.02 -9.64
C GLN A 77 -8.07 -1.18 -8.18
N LYS A 78 -9.38 -1.21 -7.95
CA LYS A 78 -9.98 -1.33 -6.62
C LYS A 78 -10.94 -2.51 -6.62
N ALA A 79 -10.88 -3.33 -5.59
CA ALA A 79 -11.88 -4.37 -5.37
C ALA A 79 -12.16 -4.57 -3.88
N GLN A 80 -13.32 -5.14 -3.59
CA GLN A 80 -13.68 -5.55 -2.25
C GLN A 80 -12.88 -6.80 -1.87
N LEU A 81 -12.21 -6.75 -0.71
CA LEU A 81 -11.68 -7.95 -0.05
C LEU A 81 -12.89 -8.76 0.41
N SER A 82 -13.19 -9.82 -0.33
CA SER A 82 -14.18 -10.80 0.09
C SER A 82 -13.46 -11.84 0.96
N ASP A 83 -14.04 -12.12 2.14
CA ASP A 83 -13.60 -13.16 3.06
C ASP A 83 -13.69 -14.56 2.44
#